data_AF-A0A969AGF2-F1
#
_entry.id   AF-A0A969AGF2-F1
#
_cell.length_a   1.000
_cell.length_b   1.000
_cell.length_c   1.000
_cell.angle_alpha   90.00
_cell.angle_beta   90.00
_cell.angle_gamma   90.00
#
_symmetry.space_group_name_H-M   'P 1'
#
loop_
_entity.id
_entity.type
_entity.pdbx_description
1 polymer ?
#
loop_
_entity_poly.entity_id
_entity_poly.type
_entity_poly.pdbx_seq_one_letter_code
_entity_poly.pdbx_strand_id
1 'polypeptide(L)' 'MEAIDTSKRYGNSLNPEQLRQAKDWISDCCWEDLDPEDVEELTPDQIERGIDKNFDGGLEAFKRY' A
#
# COMPACT_ATOMS: atom_id res chain seq x y z
N MET A 1 -8.99 -18.11 -21.63
CA MET A 1 -9.08 -17.09 -20.57
C MET A 1 -8.50 -17.72 -19.33
N GLU A 2 -7.21 -17.47 -19.05
CA GLU A 2 -6.65 -17.85 -17.76
C GLU A 2 -7.28 -16.97 -16.70
N ALA A 3 -7.89 -17.60 -15.70
CA ALA A 3 -8.31 -16.91 -14.49
C ALA A 3 -7.04 -16.44 -13.79
N ILE A 4 -6.87 -15.13 -13.64
CA ILE A 4 -5.87 -14.57 -12.74
C ILE A 4 -6.26 -15.08 -11.35
N ASP A 5 -5.42 -15.91 -10.74
CA ASP A 5 -5.60 -16.32 -9.36
C ASP A 5 -5.47 -15.07 -8.49
N THR A 6 -6.60 -14.50 -8.09
CA THR A 6 -6.70 -13.23 -7.34
C THR A 6 -6.35 -13.40 -5.86
N SER A 7 -5.67 -14.50 -5.48
CA SER A 7 -5.35 -14.79 -4.07
C SER A 7 -4.12 -14.04 -3.58
N LYS A 8 -3.92 -12.76 -3.95
CA LYS A 8 -2.95 -11.91 -3.22
C LYS A 8 -3.52 -11.66 -1.83
N ARG A 9 -3.11 -12.50 -0.87
CA ARG A 9 -3.34 -12.26 0.56
C ARG A 9 -2.36 -11.17 1.00
N TYR A 10 -2.79 -9.92 0.85
CA TYR A 10 -2.27 -8.82 1.64
C TYR A 10 -2.57 -9.16 3.10
N GLY A 11 -1.54 -9.16 3.91
CA GLY A 11 -1.52 -9.93 5.14
C GLY A 11 -0.28 -9.59 5.92
N ASN A 12 -0.25 -8.36 6.44
CA ASN A 12 0.75 -7.88 7.39
C ASN A 12 2.20 -8.14 6.93
N SER A 13 2.43 -8.00 5.62
CA SER A 13 3.69 -8.29 4.96
C SER A 13 4.69 -7.15 5.09
N LEU A 14 4.19 -5.93 5.32
CA LEU A 14 4.99 -4.78 5.71
C LEU A 14 5.26 -4.80 7.22
N ASN A 15 6.52 -4.57 7.60
CA ASN A 15 6.87 -4.34 9.00
C ASN A 15 6.42 -2.94 9.47
N PRO A 16 6.45 -2.64 10.78
CA PRO A 16 5.96 -1.34 11.29
C PRO A 16 6.65 -0.11 10.68
N GLU A 17 7.94 -0.20 10.38
CA GLU A 17 8.67 0.91 9.75
C GLU A 17 8.27 1.07 8.29
N GLN A 18 8.09 -0.03 7.56
CA GLN A 18 7.58 0.00 6.19
C GLN A 18 6.13 0.50 6.11
N LEU A 19 5.29 0.19 7.09
CA LEU A 19 3.93 0.76 7.19
C LEU A 19 3.96 2.27 7.42
N ARG A 20 4.89 2.75 8.25
CA ARG A 20 5.09 4.19 8.46
C ARG A 20 5.55 4.87 7.17
N GLN A 21 6.54 4.31 6.48
CA GLN A 21 7.02 4.81 5.18
C GLN A 21 5.92 4.77 4.12
N ALA A 22 5.07 3.75 4.14
CA ALA A 22 3.93 3.63 3.24
C ALA A 22 2.92 4.76 3.48
N LYS A 23 2.59 5.06 4.74
CA LYS A 23 1.72 6.19 5.10
C LYS A 23 2.32 7.52 4.68
N ASP A 24 3.62 7.75 4.94
CA ASP A 24 4.32 8.95 4.50
C ASP A 24 4.25 9.11 2.98
N TRP A 25 4.51 8.03 2.23
CA TRP A 25 4.46 8.02 0.77
C TRP A 25 3.05 8.27 0.23
N ILE A 26 2.02 7.65 0.83
CA ILE A 26 0.62 7.88 0.45
C ILE A 26 0.24 9.35 0.67
N SER A 27 0.61 9.92 1.82
CA SER A 27 0.37 11.33 2.15
C SER A 27 1.08 12.30 1.20
N ASP A 28 2.33 12.01 0.83
CA ASP A 28 3.11 12.83 -0.11
C ASP A 28 2.56 12.73 -1.55
N CYS A 29 2.04 11.56 -1.92
CA CYS A 29 1.37 11.37 -3.20
C CYS A 29 0.01 12.09 -3.29
N CYS A 30 -0.49 12.69 -2.19
CA CYS A 30 -1.79 13.37 -2.11
C CYS A 30 -2.84 12.66 -2.96
N TRP A 31 -3.10 11.37 -2.67
CA TRP A 31 -4.16 10.66 -3.38
C TRP A 31 -5.41 11.53 -3.28
N GLU A 32 -5.93 11.97 -4.43
CA GLU A 32 -6.86 13.12 -4.51
C GLU A 32 -8.11 12.95 -3.62
N ASP A 33 -8.39 11.71 -3.18
CA ASP A 33 -9.52 11.30 -2.36
C ASP A 33 -9.19 11.04 -0.88
N LEU A 34 -7.95 11.28 -0.41
CA LEU A 34 -7.54 11.05 0.98
C LEU A 34 -6.94 12.30 1.61
N ASP A 35 -7.58 12.78 2.68
CA ASP A 35 -6.97 13.76 3.54
C ASP A 35 -5.85 13.12 4.38
N PRO A 36 -4.79 13.86 4.76
CA PRO A 36 -3.66 13.32 5.52
C PRO A 36 -4.07 12.66 6.86
N GLU A 37 -5.16 13.13 7.46
CA GLU A 37 -5.72 12.55 8.69
C GLU A 37 -6.34 11.17 8.47
N ASP A 38 -6.92 10.92 7.30
CA ASP A 38 -7.52 9.63 6.94
C ASP A 38 -6.46 8.56 6.61
N VAL A 39 -5.27 8.98 6.19
CA VAL A 39 -4.14 8.07 5.91
C VAL A 39 -3.72 7.31 7.17
N GLU A 40 -3.84 7.93 8.35
CA GLU A 40 -3.51 7.28 9.61
C GLU A 40 -4.49 6.17 10.00
N GLU A 41 -5.75 6.28 9.55
CA GLU A 41 -6.81 5.31 9.81
C GLU A 41 -6.77 4.09 8.86
N LEU A 42 -5.95 4.14 7.81
CA LEU A 42 -5.83 3.03 6.86
C LEU A 42 -5.31 1.77 7.55
N THR A 43 -6.04 0.67 7.34
CA THR A 43 -5.59 -0.66 7.77
C THR A 43 -4.36 -1.10 6.95
N PRO A 44 -3.50 -1.97 7.50
CA PRO A 44 -2.35 -2.52 6.76
C PRO A 44 -2.74 -3.10 5.40
N ASP A 45 -3.88 -3.79 5.30
CA ASP A 45 -4.35 -4.36 4.04
C ASP A 45 -4.75 -3.28 3.02
N GLN A 46 -5.33 -2.17 3.44
CA GLN A 46 -5.65 -1.04 2.55
C GLN A 46 -4.37 -0.37 2.04
N ILE A 47 -3.40 -0.17 2.92
CA ILE A 47 -2.08 0.38 2.57
C ILE A 47 -1.39 -0.52 1.54
N GLU A 48 -1.30 -1.83 1.82
CA GLU A 48 -0.65 -2.80 0.94
C GLU A 48 -1.31 -2.85 -0.45
N ARG A 49 -2.65 -2.86 -0.50
CA ARG A 49 -3.40 -2.81 -1.78
C ARG A 49 -3.18 -1.52 -2.54
N GLY A 50 -3.12 -0.41 -1.81
CA GLY A 50 -2.92 0.89 -2.38
C GLY A 50 -1.52 1.05 -2.99
N ILE A 51 -0.48 0.61 -2.27
CA ILE A 51 0.89 0.51 -2.80
C ILE A 51 0.93 -0.40 -4.03
N ASP A 52 0.35 -1.59 -3.96
CA ASP A 52 0.43 -2.56 -5.06
C ASP A 52 -0.19 -2.04 -6.37
N LYS A 53 -1.13 -1.09 -6.29
CA LYS A 53 -1.78 -0.45 -7.43
C LYS A 53 -1.05 0.80 -7.94
N ASN A 54 -0.47 1.59 -7.04
CA ASN A 54 0.00 2.95 -7.35
C ASN A 54 1.52 3.09 -7.33
N PHE A 55 2.25 2.22 -6.64
CA PHE A 55 3.72 2.24 -6.61
C PHE A 55 4.27 1.50 -7.82
N ASP A 56 5.26 2.07 -8.49
CA ASP A 56 5.89 1.42 -9.64
C ASP A 56 6.60 0.13 -9.22
N GLY A 57 6.22 -0.99 -9.83
CA GLY A 57 6.64 -2.34 -9.43
C GLY A 57 5.89 -2.94 -8.22
N GLY A 58 4.89 -2.24 -7.69
CA GLY A 58 3.95 -2.73 -6.67
C GLY A 58 4.56 -2.96 -5.29
N LEU A 59 3.87 -3.74 -4.45
CA LEU A 59 4.22 -3.93 -3.04
C LEU A 59 5.63 -4.52 -2.83
N GLU A 60 6.04 -5.40 -3.73
CA GLU A 60 7.35 -6.06 -3.68
C GLU A 60 8.51 -5.14 -4.10
N ALA A 61 8.25 -4.11 -4.91
CA ALA A 61 9.23 -3.06 -5.19
C ALA A 61 9.33 -2.11 -4.01
N PHE A 62 8.19 -1.73 -3.42
CA PHE A 62 8.13 -0.87 -2.23
C PHE A 62 8.93 -1.44 -1.06
N LYS A 63 8.84 -2.76 -0.79
CA LYS A 63 9.62 -3.42 0.27
C LYS A 63 11.14 -3.29 0.14
N ARG A 64 11.64 -2.93 -1.05
CA ARG A 64 13.07 -2.81 -1.38
C ARG A 64 13.53 -1.36 -1.57
N TYR A 65 12.60 -0.41 -1.53
CA TYR A 65 12.87 1.03 -1.56
C TYR A 65 13.55 1.48 -0.26
#